data_AF-A0A8J2KDC5-F1
#
_entry.id   AF-A0A8J2KDC5-F1
#
_cell.length_a   1.000
_cell.length_b   1.000
_cell.length_c   1.000
_cell.angle_alpha   90.00
_cell.angle_beta   90.00
_cell.angle_gamma   90.00
#
_symmetry.space_group_name_H-M   'P 1'
#
loop_
_entity.id
_entity.type
_entity.pdbx_description
1 polymer ?
#
loop_
_entity_poly.entity_id
_entity_poly.type
_entity_poly.pdbx_seq_one_letter_code
_entity_poly.pdbx_strand_id
1 'polypeptide(L)' 'MPTDLLNSIVPQLLADNKMPYTFSKHLAEILVEESSGDIPVCIIRPSVVTAANKEPIPGWIDNFTGFNGVVAAG' A
#
# COMPACT_ATOMS: atom_id res chain seq x y z
N MET A 1 -6.35 -14.35 18.83
CA MET A 1 -5.14 -14.94 18.23
C MET A 1 -3.99 -14.70 19.20
N PRO A 2 -3.25 -15.73 19.65
CA PRO A 2 -2.12 -15.55 20.55
C PRO A 2 -1.03 -14.69 19.88
N THR A 3 -0.53 -13.66 20.56
CA THR A 3 0.45 -12.71 20.00
C THR A 3 1.75 -13.40 19.59
N ASP A 4 2.13 -14.45 20.30
CA ASP A 4 3.34 -15.24 20.04
C ASP A 4 3.23 -16.04 18.73
N LEU A 5 2.02 -16.52 18.42
CA LEU A 5 1.74 -17.17 17.15
C LEU A 5 1.80 -16.17 15.99
N LEU A 6 1.24 -14.97 16.18
CA LEU A 6 1.30 -13.91 15.16
C LEU A 6 2.76 -13.54 14.84
N ASN A 7 3.57 -13.30 15.87
CA ASN A 7 4.97 -12.90 15.71
C ASN A 7 5.85 -13.97 15.06
N SER A 8 5.50 -15.26 15.17
CA SER A 8 6.21 -16.35 14.49
C SER A 8 5.83 -16.52 13.01
N ILE A 9 4.63 -16.08 12.63
CA ILE A 9 4.11 -16.20 11.26
C ILE A 9 4.41 -14.94 10.42
N VAL A 10 4.46 -13.75 11.03
CA VAL A 10 4.75 -12.47 10.34
C VAL A 10 6.01 -12.52 9.45
N PRO A 11 7.16 -13.09 9.88
CA PRO A 11 8.33 -13.22 9.02
C PRO A 11 8.09 -14.08 7.77
N GLN A 12 7.26 -15.12 7.89
CA GLN A 12 6.90 -16.02 6.80
C GLN A 12 5.91 -15.37 5.83
N LEU A 13 5.00 -14.54 6.35
CA LEU A 13 4.06 -13.76 5.54
C LEU A 13 4.77 -12.65 4.77
N LEU A 14 5.69 -11.95 5.43
CA LEU A 14 6.43 -10.86 4.81
C LEU A 14 7.48 -11.38 3.84
N ALA A 15 8.07 -12.56 4.05
CA ALA A 15 9.02 -13.22 3.15
C ALA A 15 9.98 -12.22 2.45
N ASP A 16 9.86 -12.08 1.13
CA ASP A 16 10.66 -11.18 0.27
C ASP A 16 10.11 -9.74 0.18
N ASN A 17 8.89 -9.51 0.67
CA ASN A 17 8.25 -8.19 0.65
C ASN A 17 8.86 -7.30 1.74
N LYS A 18 9.76 -6.42 1.29
CA LYS A 18 10.49 -5.47 2.15
C LYS A 18 9.60 -4.52 2.95
N MET A 19 8.33 -4.37 2.59
CA MET A 19 7.38 -3.51 3.29
C MET A 19 6.01 -4.19 3.50
N PRO A 20 5.46 -4.19 4.72
CA PRO A 20 4.13 -4.73 5.03
C PRO A 20 3.00 -4.13 4.18
N TYR A 21 3.14 -2.87 3.78
CA TYR A 21 2.19 -2.20 2.88
C TYR A 21 2.11 -2.89 1.51
N THR A 22 3.25 -3.20 0.91
CA THR A 22 3.33 -3.89 -0.38
C THR A 22 2.69 -5.26 -0.31
N PHE A 23 2.94 -5.99 0.78
CA PHE A 23 2.28 -7.26 1.05
C PHE A 23 0.75 -7.13 1.12
N SER A 24 0.24 -6.17 1.90
CA SER A 24 -1.20 -5.93 2.02
C SER A 24 -1.84 -5.54 0.69
N LYS A 25 -1.18 -4.71 -0.13
CA LYS A 25 -1.68 -4.35 -1.47
C LYS A 25 -1.67 -5.55 -2.43
N HIS A 26 -0.61 -6.36 -2.41
CA HIS A 26 -0.56 -7.57 -3.21
C HIS A 26 -1.68 -8.55 -2.87
N LEU A 27 -1.94 -8.79 -1.58
CA LEU A 27 -3.07 -9.60 -1.13
C LEU A 27 -4.41 -9.03 -1.60
N ALA A 28 -4.58 -7.71 -1.57
CA ALA A 28 -5.80 -7.07 -2.03
C ALA A 28 -6.02 -7.27 -3.54
N GLU A 29 -4.96 -7.23 -4.35
CA GLU A 29 -5.05 -7.52 -5.78
C GLU A 29 -5.54 -8.96 -6.05
N ILE A 30 -4.98 -9.94 -5.33
CA ILE A 30 -5.41 -11.35 -5.43
C ILE A 30 -6.88 -11.49 -5.02
N LEU A 31 -7.27 -10.89 -3.89
CA LEU A 31 -8.65 -10.95 -3.40
C LEU A 31 -9.64 -10.35 -4.41
N VAL A 32 -9.26 -9.24 -5.05
CA VAL A 32 -10.07 -8.59 -6.08
C VAL A 32 -10.20 -9.47 -7.32
N GLU A 33 -9.13 -10.14 -7.75
CA GLU A 33 -9.17 -11.11 -8.85
C GLU A 33 -10.14 -12.25 -8.52
N GLU A 34 -10.02 -12.86 -7.34
CA GLU A 34 -10.89 -13.97 -6.89
C GLU A 34 -12.35 -13.56 -6.73
N SER A 35 -12.61 -12.31 -6.32
CA SER A 35 -13.97 -11.81 -6.03
C SER A 35 -14.66 -11.12 -7.20
N SER A 36 -13.93 -10.86 -8.31
CA SER A 36 -14.43 -10.04 -9.43
C SER A 36 -15.61 -10.66 -10.17
N GLY A 37 -15.74 -11.99 -10.18
CA GLY A 37 -16.84 -12.69 -10.86
C GLY A 37 -16.96 -12.27 -12.32
N ASP A 38 -18.16 -11.86 -12.73
CA ASP A 38 -18.43 -11.37 -14.09
C ASP A 38 -18.26 -9.83 -14.24
N ILE A 39 -17.81 -9.14 -13.20
CA ILE A 39 -17.63 -7.69 -13.24
C ILE A 39 -16.27 -7.37 -13.87
N PRO A 40 -16.21 -6.52 -14.91
CA PRO A 40 -14.93 -6.12 -15.50
C PRO A 40 -14.13 -5.28 -14.50
N VAL A 41 -12.95 -5.76 -14.12
CA VAL A 41 -12.04 -5.11 -13.17
C VAL A 41 -10.70 -4.77 -13.84
N CYS A 42 -10.13 -3.61 -13.50
CA CYS A 42 -8.80 -3.20 -13.90
C CYS A 42 -7.99 -2.76 -12.67
N ILE A 43 -6.77 -3.30 -12.53
CA ILE A 43 -5.83 -2.95 -11.46
C ILE A 43 -4.74 -2.06 -12.05
N ILE A 44 -4.63 -0.83 -11.55
CA ILE A 44 -3.61 0.14 -11.98
C ILE A 44 -2.53 0.21 -10.90
N ARG A 45 -1.26 0.04 -11.31
CA ARG A 45 -0.08 0.10 -10.44
C ARG A 45 0.74 1.39 -10.71
N PRO A 46 0.40 2.52 -10.08
CA PRO A 46 1.21 3.72 -10.19
C PRO A 46 2.58 3.52 -9.51
N SER A 47 3.59 4.27 -9.96
CA SER A 47 4.95 4.17 -9.41
C SER A 47 5.07 4.77 -8.00
N VAL A 48 4.60 6.01 -7.80
CA VAL A 48 4.58 6.71 -6.51
C VAL A 48 3.36 7.65 -6.48
N VAL A 49 2.67 7.70 -5.35
CA VAL A 49 1.63 8.70 -5.07
C VAL A 49 2.20 9.69 -4.06
N THR A 50 2.16 10.98 -4.39
CA THR A 50 2.74 12.05 -3.57
C THR A 50 1.63 12.94 -2.99
N ALA A 51 1.76 14.26 -3.11
CA ALA A 51 0.82 15.21 -2.56
C ALA A 51 -0.56 15.13 -3.21
N ALA A 52 -1.58 15.40 -2.41
CA ALA A 52 -2.95 15.47 -2.88
C ALA A 52 -3.12 16.56 -3.94
N ASN A 53 -3.79 16.23 -5.04
CA ASN A 53 -4.08 17.21 -6.10
C ASN A 53 -5.21 18.18 -5.71
N LYS A 54 -6.20 17.73 -4.92
CA LYS A 54 -7.40 18.55 -4.59
C LYS A 54 -7.82 18.47 -3.13
N GLU A 55 -8.06 17.28 -2.60
CA GLU A 55 -8.55 17.09 -1.21
C GLU A 55 -7.49 16.45 -0.32
N PRO A 56 -7.34 16.88 0.96
CA PRO A 56 -8.12 17.92 1.65
C PRO A 56 -7.77 19.36 1.23
N ILE A 57 -6.53 19.60 0.79
CA ILE A 57 -6.08 20.81 0.09
C ILE A 57 -5.05 20.41 -0.98
N PRO A 58 -4.92 21.16 -2.09
CA PRO A 58 -3.86 20.91 -3.06
C PRO A 58 -2.47 21.02 -2.42
N GLY A 59 -1.61 20.04 -2.68
CA GLY A 59 -0.27 19.96 -2.08
C GLY A 59 -0.24 19.29 -0.70
N TRP A 60 -1.38 18.82 -0.17
CA TRP A 60 -1.39 18.17 1.14
C TRP A 60 -0.61 16.84 1.12
N ILE A 61 0.23 16.66 2.14
CA ILE A 61 0.95 15.42 2.44
C ILE A 61 0.74 15.06 3.92
N ASP A 62 0.69 13.76 4.20
CA ASP A 62 0.49 13.21 5.53
C ASP A 62 1.77 13.23 6.38
N ASN A 63 2.93 13.15 5.72
CA ASN A 63 4.23 13.21 6.35
C ASN A 63 5.32 13.75 5.39
N PHE A 64 6.37 14.33 5.96
CA PHE A 64 7.54 14.86 5.23
C PHE A 64 8.72 13.89 5.21
N THR A 65 8.50 12.62 5.51
CA THR A 65 9.56 11.61 5.60
C THR A 65 9.86 11.04 4.21
N GLY A 66 11.14 10.76 3.97
CA GLY A 66 11.59 10.10 2.74
C GLY A 66 11.27 10.92 1.50
N PHE A 67 10.65 10.29 0.51
CA PHE A 67 10.37 10.91 -0.78
C PHE A 67 9.39 12.10 -0.68
N ASN A 68 8.43 12.06 0.25
CA ASN A 68 7.47 13.15 0.43
C ASN A 68 8.15 14.47 0.86
N GLY A 69 9.22 14.39 1.66
CA GLY A 69 10.02 15.55 2.04
C GLY A 69 10.75 16.20 0.86
N VAL A 70 11.22 15.40 -0.10
CA VAL A 70 11.86 15.90 -1.33
C VAL A 70 10.85 16.63 -2.21
N VAL A 71 9.63 16.08 -2.33
CA VAL A 71 8.55 16.69 -3.14
C VAL A 71 8.07 18.00 -2.54
N ALA A 72 8.03 18.13 -1.21
CA ALA A 72 7.58 19.36 -0.55
C ALA A 72 8.65 20.47 -0.48
N ALA A 73 9.93 20.14 -0.67
CA ALA A 73 11.03 21.10 -0.65
C ALA A 73 11.25 21.81 -2.00
N GLY A 74 10.61 21.34 -3.07
CA GLY A 74 10.59 21.97 -4.39
C GLY A 74 9.35 22.81 -4.60
#